data_AF-A0A920HYS9-F1
#
_entry.id   AF-A0A920HYS9-F1
#
_cell.length_a   1.000
_cell.length_b   1.000
_cell.length_c   1.000
_cell.angle_alpha   90.00
_cell.angle_beta   90.00
_cell.angle_gamma   90.00
#
_symmetry.space_group_name_H-M   'P 1'
#
loop_
_entity.id
_entity.type
_entity.pdbx_description
1 polymer ?
#
loop_
_entity_poly.entity_id
_entity_poly.type
_entity_poly.pdbx_seq_one_letter_code
_entity_poly.pdbx_strand_id
1 'polypeptide(L)'
;MAIAVAKVESNLRPDAVSKKGAIGVMQIMPRTGLLEFGVKRKDLFNPIINIKIGIKFLDQLIKKYKGNIGVALSHYNGGSAVGKWPNVKIIPATYPYVVKVLKKSNELANKAPSLRKKKDLIQAKFNLIQAKEKSEIDLLVSKIDDWLEIYNNYKLNNIY
;
A
#
# COMPACT_ATOMS: atom_id res chain seq x y z
N MET A 1 -3.96 3.74 -3.63
CA MET A 1 -4.17 3.12 -2.31
C MET A 1 -3.13 3.55 -1.28
N ALA A 2 -1.83 3.29 -1.47
CA ALA A 2 -0.79 3.62 -0.48
C ALA A 2 -0.81 5.10 -0.01
N ILE A 3 -0.92 6.04 -0.94
CA ILE A 3 -1.02 7.48 -0.63
C ILE A 3 -2.28 7.78 0.22
N ALA A 4 -3.39 7.09 -0.02
CA ALA A 4 -4.61 7.27 0.76
C ALA A 4 -4.42 6.79 2.21
N VAL A 5 -3.76 5.64 2.40
CA VAL A 5 -3.37 5.14 3.73
C VAL A 5 -2.48 6.15 4.43
N ALA A 6 -1.38 6.57 3.83
CA ALA A 6 -0.46 7.55 4.42
C ALA A 6 -1.15 8.88 4.78
N LYS A 7 -2.08 9.35 3.95
CA LYS A 7 -2.87 10.56 4.22
C LYS A 7 -3.84 10.37 5.39
N VAL A 8 -4.45 9.20 5.53
CA VAL A 8 -5.35 8.88 6.64
C VAL A 8 -4.60 8.66 7.95
N GLU A 9 -3.43 8.03 7.89
CA GLU A 9 -2.62 7.68 9.06
C GLU A 9 -1.99 8.89 9.74
N SER A 10 -1.29 9.74 8.97
CA SER A 10 -0.47 10.82 9.54
C SER A 10 -0.72 12.18 8.90
N ASN A 11 -1.52 12.23 7.83
CA ASN A 11 -1.56 13.37 6.91
C ASN A 11 -0.22 13.63 6.21
N LEU A 12 0.57 12.57 5.95
CA LEU A 12 1.94 12.60 5.39
C LEU A 12 3.01 13.18 6.33
N ARG A 13 2.77 13.17 7.64
CA ARG A 13 3.72 13.69 8.64
C ARG A 13 4.73 12.61 9.07
N PRO A 14 6.04 12.83 8.89
CA PRO A 14 7.08 11.85 9.26
C PRO A 14 7.37 11.79 10.77
N ASP A 15 7.04 12.84 11.50
CA ASP A 15 7.23 13.00 12.95
C ASP A 15 6.03 12.50 13.77
N ALA A 16 4.95 12.05 13.12
CA ALA A 16 3.74 11.65 13.79
C ALA A 16 3.94 10.41 14.69
N VAL A 17 3.50 10.53 15.95
CA VAL A 17 3.42 9.41 16.90
C VAL A 17 2.00 9.32 17.44
N SER A 18 1.34 8.17 17.26
CA SER A 18 0.00 7.97 17.84
C SER A 18 0.05 7.72 19.35
N LYS A 19 -1.10 7.86 20.02
CA LYS A 19 -1.25 7.49 21.45
C LYS A 19 -0.86 6.04 21.75
N LYS A 20 -0.97 5.14 20.77
CA LYS A 20 -0.58 3.72 20.88
C LYS A 20 0.87 3.46 20.47
N GLY A 21 1.60 4.49 20.05
CA GLY A 21 3.03 4.41 19.73
C GLY A 21 3.36 4.03 18.28
N ALA A 22 2.39 4.10 17.36
CA ALA A 22 2.64 3.97 15.92
C ALA A 22 3.40 5.19 15.40
N ILE A 23 4.34 5.02 14.46
CA ILE A 23 5.31 6.07 14.09
C ILE A 23 5.28 6.36 12.59
N GLY A 24 5.42 7.65 12.27
CA GLY A 24 5.77 8.16 10.94
C GLY A 24 4.62 8.17 9.95
N VAL A 25 4.99 8.33 8.67
CA VAL A 25 4.07 8.63 7.56
C VAL A 25 2.93 7.62 7.43
N MET A 26 3.23 6.33 7.57
CA MET A 26 2.27 5.24 7.46
C MET A 26 1.92 4.61 8.81
N GLN A 27 2.29 5.27 9.92
CA GLN A 27 1.97 4.85 11.29
C GLN A 27 2.28 3.36 11.55
N ILE A 28 3.54 3.00 11.36
CA ILE A 28 4.00 1.64 11.60
C ILE A 28 4.24 1.43 13.10
N MET A 29 3.69 0.36 13.64
CA MET A 29 3.98 -0.06 15.01
C MET A 29 5.45 -0.50 15.12
N PRO A 30 6.21 -0.07 16.14
CA PRO A 30 7.60 -0.48 16.34
C PRO A 30 7.81 -1.99 16.33
N ARG A 31 6.87 -2.74 16.94
CA ARG A 31 6.88 -4.21 16.92
C ARG A 31 6.77 -4.77 15.50
N THR A 32 5.88 -4.23 14.67
CA THR A 32 5.74 -4.62 13.26
C THR A 32 6.99 -4.27 12.47
N GLY A 33 7.52 -3.06 12.63
CA GLY A 33 8.78 -2.63 12.00
C GLY A 33 9.94 -3.58 12.31
N LEU A 34 10.08 -3.96 13.58
CA LEU A 34 11.15 -4.84 14.03
C LEU A 34 10.96 -6.29 13.56
N LEU A 35 9.79 -6.89 13.83
CA LEU A 35 9.58 -8.32 13.61
C LEU A 35 9.38 -8.69 12.14
N GLU A 36 8.74 -7.83 11.34
CA GLU A 36 8.44 -8.12 9.94
C GLU A 36 9.51 -7.60 8.97
N PHE A 37 10.27 -6.57 9.38
CA PHE A 37 11.16 -5.83 8.49
C PHE A 37 12.56 -5.57 9.05
N GLY A 38 12.86 -5.96 10.29
CA GLY A 38 14.17 -5.70 10.92
C GLY A 38 14.47 -4.21 11.13
N VAL A 39 13.45 -3.35 11.08
CA VAL A 39 13.60 -1.89 11.21
C VAL A 39 13.44 -1.48 12.67
N LYS A 40 14.44 -0.79 13.23
CA LYS A 40 14.40 -0.33 14.62
C LYS A 40 13.47 0.87 14.74
N ARG A 41 12.93 1.08 15.95
CA ARG A 41 12.01 2.19 16.28
C ARG A 41 12.50 3.55 15.78
N LYS A 42 13.78 3.88 15.99
CA LYS A 42 14.37 5.17 15.59
C LYS A 42 14.32 5.41 14.08
N ASP A 43 14.44 4.35 13.29
CA ASP A 43 14.48 4.43 11.82
C ASP A 43 13.08 4.62 11.24
N LEU A 44 12.01 4.40 12.03
CA LEU A 44 10.63 4.63 11.62
C LEU A 44 10.28 6.12 11.44
N PHE A 45 11.08 7.04 12.00
CA PHE A 45 10.94 8.48 11.75
C PHE A 45 11.52 8.89 10.38
N ASN A 46 12.33 8.03 9.74
CA ASN A 46 12.76 8.29 8.38
C ASN A 46 11.58 8.02 7.42
N PRO A 47 11.08 9.04 6.69
CA PRO A 47 9.89 8.90 5.85
C PRO A 47 10.07 7.85 4.75
N ILE A 48 11.27 7.74 4.17
CA ILE A 48 11.55 6.79 3.07
C ILE A 48 11.44 5.36 3.59
N ILE A 49 12.06 5.08 4.74
CA ILE A 49 12.00 3.75 5.37
C ILE A 49 10.56 3.42 5.76
N ASN A 50 9.87 4.36 6.43
CA ASN A 50 8.52 4.17 6.92
C ASN A 50 7.51 3.89 5.79
N ILE A 51 7.58 4.66 4.69
CA ILE A 51 6.73 4.46 3.51
C ILE A 51 7.05 3.11 2.86
N LYS A 52 8.33 2.77 2.67
CA LYS A 52 8.73 1.52 2.03
C LYS A 52 8.18 0.30 2.77
N ILE A 53 8.36 0.24 4.09
CA ILE A 53 7.87 -0.90 4.88
C ILE A 53 6.35 -0.86 5.01
N GLY A 54 5.72 0.32 5.07
CA GLY A 54 4.26 0.42 5.13
C GLY A 54 3.57 -0.04 3.86
N ILE A 55 4.16 0.24 2.70
CA ILE A 55 3.69 -0.31 1.40
C ILE A 55 3.88 -1.82 1.38
N LYS A 56 5.06 -2.32 1.79
CA LYS A 56 5.34 -3.76 1.83
C LYS A 56 4.37 -4.50 2.76
N PHE A 57 4.09 -3.94 3.94
CA PHE A 57 3.15 -4.52 4.88
C PHE A 57 1.73 -4.56 4.31
N LEU A 58 1.26 -3.47 3.71
CA LEU A 58 -0.05 -3.44 3.06
C LEU A 58 -0.16 -4.48 1.94
N ASP A 59 0.87 -4.61 1.09
CA ASP A 59 0.91 -5.62 0.02
C ASP A 59 0.88 -7.05 0.56
N GLN A 60 1.66 -7.34 1.62
CA GLN A 60 1.64 -8.64 2.29
C GLN A 60 0.23 -8.99 2.81
N LEU A 61 -0.48 -8.03 3.39
CA LEU A 61 -1.84 -8.25 3.89
C LEU A 61 -2.84 -8.46 2.75
N ILE A 62 -2.74 -7.70 1.65
CA ILE A 62 -3.60 -7.88 0.47
C ILE A 62 -3.43 -9.29 -0.10
N LYS A 63 -2.19 -9.77 -0.24
CA LYS A 63 -1.88 -11.13 -0.70
C LYS A 63 -2.40 -12.18 0.28
N LYS A 64 -2.13 -12.01 1.58
CA LYS A 64 -2.60 -12.90 2.66
C LYS A 64 -4.11 -13.09 2.65
N TYR A 65 -4.86 -12.04 2.31
CA TYR A 65 -6.31 -12.04 2.28
C TYR A 65 -6.89 -12.14 0.86
N LYS A 66 -6.14 -12.72 -0.08
CA LYS A 66 -6.57 -13.04 -1.46
C LYS A 66 -7.23 -11.85 -2.18
N GLY A 67 -6.65 -10.66 -2.02
CA GLY A 67 -7.16 -9.44 -2.65
C GLY A 67 -8.31 -8.74 -1.90
N ASN A 68 -8.77 -9.27 -0.76
CA ASN A 68 -9.78 -8.60 0.06
C ASN A 68 -9.20 -7.35 0.75
N ILE A 69 -9.30 -6.21 0.06
CA ILE A 69 -8.77 -4.93 0.52
C ILE A 69 -9.38 -4.49 1.86
N GLY A 70 -10.67 -4.74 2.08
CA GLY A 70 -11.34 -4.36 3.32
C GLY A 70 -10.75 -5.06 4.54
N VAL A 71 -10.53 -6.38 4.42
CA VAL A 71 -9.89 -7.18 5.46
C VAL A 71 -8.41 -6.80 5.64
N ALA A 72 -7.69 -6.55 4.55
CA ALA A 72 -6.29 -6.11 4.62
C ALA A 72 -6.14 -4.77 5.34
N LEU A 73 -6.98 -3.78 5.04
CA LEU A 73 -7.00 -2.48 5.73
C LEU A 73 -7.41 -2.61 7.20
N SER A 74 -8.38 -3.49 7.49
CA SER A 74 -8.80 -3.80 8.85
C SER A 74 -7.64 -4.40 9.66
N HIS A 75 -6.87 -5.32 9.07
CA HIS A 75 -5.67 -5.86 9.70
C HIS A 75 -4.60 -4.79 9.90
N TYR A 76 -4.35 -3.97 8.87
CA TYR A 76 -3.35 -2.91 8.94
C TYR A 76 -3.57 -1.99 10.15
N ASN A 77 -4.82 -1.63 10.41
CA ASN A 77 -5.19 -0.74 11.51
C ASN A 77 -5.40 -1.45 12.86
N GLY A 78 -6.02 -2.62 12.85
CA GLY A 78 -6.49 -3.32 14.06
C GLY A 78 -5.73 -4.59 14.43
N GLY A 79 -4.76 -5.00 13.62
CA GLY A 79 -3.99 -6.23 13.81
C GLY A 79 -4.72 -7.50 13.36
N SER A 80 -4.22 -8.65 13.79
CA SER A 80 -4.60 -9.97 13.26
C SER A 80 -5.98 -10.49 13.70
N ALA A 81 -6.76 -9.72 14.46
CA ALA A 81 -8.09 -10.12 14.93
C ALA A 81 -9.14 -10.27 13.81
N VAL A 82 -8.78 -9.93 12.57
CA VAL A 82 -9.57 -10.22 11.36
C VAL A 82 -9.75 -11.73 11.08
N GLY A 83 -9.02 -12.60 11.78
CA GLY A 83 -9.08 -14.05 11.59
C GLY A 83 -8.14 -14.58 10.51
N LYS A 84 -8.36 -15.85 10.15
CA LYS A 84 -7.58 -16.59 9.14
C LYS A 84 -8.51 -17.03 8.01
N TRP A 85 -7.98 -17.10 6.79
CA TRP A 85 -8.73 -17.59 5.63
C TRP A 85 -9.22 -19.04 5.86
N PRO A 86 -10.46 -19.41 5.46
CA PRO A 86 -11.48 -18.58 4.78
C PRO A 86 -12.36 -17.72 5.71
N ASN A 87 -12.26 -17.90 7.02
CA ASN A 87 -13.14 -17.27 8.02
C ASN A 87 -12.67 -15.86 8.43
N VAL A 88 -12.41 -15.00 7.46
CA VAL A 88 -11.93 -13.62 7.71
C VAL A 88 -13.07 -12.62 7.81
N LYS A 89 -12.95 -11.64 8.70
CA LYS A 89 -13.93 -10.57 8.89
C LYS A 89 -13.24 -9.23 9.16
N ILE A 90 -13.88 -8.13 8.75
CA ILE A 90 -13.45 -6.79 9.17
C ILE A 90 -13.73 -6.66 10.67
N ILE A 91 -12.73 -6.24 11.44
CA ILE A 91 -12.89 -5.91 12.86
C ILE A 91 -13.84 -4.71 12.96
N PRO A 92 -14.97 -4.78 13.69
CA PRO A 92 -15.96 -3.70 13.75
C PRO A 92 -15.37 -2.33 14.09
N ALA A 93 -14.45 -2.28 15.08
CA ALA A 93 -13.77 -1.06 15.49
C ALA A 93 -12.92 -0.39 14.40
N THR A 94 -12.52 -1.15 13.36
CA THR A 94 -11.70 -0.64 12.23
C THR A 94 -12.53 -0.23 11.03
N TYR A 95 -13.84 -0.51 11.02
CA TYR A 95 -14.71 -0.18 9.89
C TYR A 95 -14.64 1.31 9.48
N PRO A 96 -14.66 2.29 10.41
CA PRO A 96 -14.52 3.70 10.05
C PRO A 96 -13.19 4.01 9.34
N TYR A 97 -12.10 3.36 9.76
CA TYR A 97 -10.79 3.49 9.11
C TYR A 97 -10.81 2.95 7.67
N VAL A 98 -11.36 1.74 7.48
CA VAL A 98 -11.48 1.11 6.16
C VAL A 98 -12.24 2.02 5.19
N VAL A 99 -13.41 2.52 5.61
CA VAL A 99 -14.24 3.43 4.80
C VAL A 99 -13.47 4.72 4.46
N LYS A 100 -12.77 5.31 5.44
CA LYS A 100 -12.01 6.55 5.25
C LYS A 100 -10.89 6.39 4.22
N VAL A 101 -10.15 5.28 4.27
CA VAL A 101 -9.08 4.98 3.30
C VAL A 101 -9.65 4.76 1.90
N LEU A 102 -10.71 3.96 1.77
CA LEU A 102 -11.34 3.69 0.47
C LEU A 102 -11.89 4.97 -0.17
N LYS A 103 -12.62 5.79 0.61
CA LYS A 103 -13.12 7.09 0.16
C LYS A 103 -11.97 7.99 -0.30
N LYS A 104 -10.91 8.12 0.51
CA LYS A 104 -9.73 8.93 0.15
C LYS A 104 -9.03 8.40 -1.10
N SER A 105 -8.93 7.08 -1.27
CA SER A 105 -8.34 6.48 -2.46
C SER A 105 -9.15 6.78 -3.71
N ASN A 106 -10.49 6.78 -3.63
CA ASN A 106 -11.36 7.14 -4.73
C ASN A 106 -11.26 8.64 -5.08
N GLU A 107 -11.27 9.52 -4.07
CA GLU A 107 -11.06 10.96 -4.27
C GLU A 107 -9.74 11.27 -4.98
N LEU A 108 -8.64 10.63 -4.55
CA LEU A 108 -7.33 10.81 -5.18
C LEU A 108 -7.31 10.28 -6.62
N ALA A 109 -7.96 9.16 -6.89
CA ALA A 109 -8.08 8.61 -8.24
C ALA A 109 -8.88 9.53 -9.18
N ASN A 110 -9.94 10.16 -8.67
CA ASN A 110 -10.77 11.08 -9.46
C ASN A 110 -10.07 12.43 -9.73
N LYS A 111 -9.23 12.89 -8.80
CA LYS A 111 -8.42 14.13 -8.97
C LYS A 111 -7.23 13.96 -9.91
N ALA A 112 -6.87 12.72 -10.27
CA ALA A 112 -5.84 12.42 -11.25
C ALA A 112 -6.39 11.46 -12.34
N PRO A 113 -7.26 11.95 -13.26
CA PRO A 113 -7.90 11.12 -14.28
C PRO A 113 -6.91 10.37 -15.19
N SER A 114 -5.70 10.92 -15.35
CA SER A 114 -4.59 10.27 -16.10
C SER A 114 -4.14 8.95 -15.47
N LEU A 115 -4.12 8.85 -14.14
CA LEU A 115 -3.77 7.62 -13.42
C LEU A 115 -4.89 6.58 -13.51
N ARG A 116 -6.15 7.03 -13.52
CA ARG A 116 -7.32 6.18 -13.74
C ARG A 116 -7.36 5.64 -15.17
N LYS A 117 -7.23 6.49 -16.19
CA LYS A 117 -7.12 6.07 -17.60
C LYS A 117 -5.96 5.10 -17.83
N LYS A 118 -4.77 5.35 -17.26
CA LYS A 118 -3.62 4.45 -17.38
C LYS A 118 -3.88 3.11 -16.70
N LYS A 119 -4.51 3.10 -15.51
CA LYS A 119 -4.92 1.86 -14.82
C LYS A 119 -5.98 1.08 -15.60
N ASP A 120 -6.98 1.76 -16.16
CA ASP A 120 -8.07 1.13 -16.93
C ASP A 120 -7.54 0.57 -18.26
N LEU A 121 -6.61 1.27 -18.92
CA LEU A 121 -5.90 0.79 -20.11
C LEU A 121 -5.00 -0.41 -19.81
N ILE A 122 -4.28 -0.38 -18.68
CA ILE A 122 -3.46 -1.51 -18.23
C ILE A 122 -4.34 -2.69 -17.84
N GLN A 123 -5.46 -2.47 -17.16
CA GLN A 123 -6.40 -3.54 -16.80
C GLN A 123 -7.10 -4.12 -18.04
N ALA A 124 -7.45 -3.29 -19.02
CA ALA A 124 -7.99 -3.75 -20.31
C ALA A 124 -6.95 -4.56 -21.09
N LYS A 125 -5.70 -4.08 -21.18
CA LYS A 125 -4.57 -4.85 -21.76
C LYS A 125 -4.30 -6.13 -21.00
N PHE A 126 -4.34 -6.10 -19.66
CA PHE A 126 -4.13 -7.27 -18.82
C PHE A 126 -5.26 -8.30 -19.00
N ASN A 127 -6.51 -7.86 -19.11
CA ASN A 127 -7.64 -8.74 -19.41
C ASN A 127 -7.55 -9.33 -20.83
N LEU A 128 -7.06 -8.56 -21.81
CA LEU A 128 -6.75 -9.03 -23.18
C LEU A 128 -5.58 -10.02 -23.22
N ILE A 129 -4.59 -9.87 -22.34
CA ILE A 129 -3.44 -10.78 -22.20
C ILE A 129 -3.82 -12.03 -21.39
N GLN A 130 -4.69 -11.93 -20.38
CA GLN A 130 -5.22 -13.09 -19.65
C GLN A 130 -6.12 -13.97 -20.53
N ALA A 131 -6.73 -13.40 -21.57
CA ALA A 131 -7.42 -14.16 -22.62
C ALA A 131 -6.46 -14.90 -23.57
N LYS A 132 -5.13 -14.70 -23.45
CA LYS A 132 -4.07 -15.37 -24.21
C LYS A 132 -2.97 -15.86 -23.26
N GLU A 133 -3.24 -17.01 -22.63
CA GLU A 133 -2.33 -17.85 -21.81
C GLU A 133 -0.84 -17.47 -21.77
N LYS A 134 -0.32 -17.07 -20.59
CA LYS A 134 0.84 -17.72 -19.92
C LYS A 134 1.26 -17.06 -18.58
N SER A 135 1.85 -17.92 -17.75
CA SER A 135 2.56 -17.80 -16.46
C SER A 135 2.91 -16.40 -15.93
N GLU A 136 2.55 -16.18 -14.64
CA GLU A 136 2.72 -14.96 -13.84
C GLU A 136 4.18 -14.46 -13.71
N ILE A 137 5.17 -15.32 -13.98
CA ILE A 137 6.60 -15.00 -13.88
C ILE A 137 7.10 -14.21 -15.10
N ASP A 138 6.64 -14.55 -16.31
CA ASP A 138 7.03 -13.86 -17.55
C ASP A 138 6.44 -12.44 -17.63
N LEU A 139 5.29 -12.24 -16.96
CA LEU A 139 4.59 -10.96 -16.79
C LEU A 139 5.28 -10.00 -15.81
N LEU A 140 6.11 -10.51 -14.91
CA LEU A 140 6.89 -9.70 -13.96
C LEU A 140 8.24 -9.31 -14.55
N VAL A 141 8.88 -10.20 -15.31
CA VAL A 141 10.16 -9.95 -15.99
C VAL A 141 10.02 -8.92 -17.10
N SER A 142 8.93 -8.96 -17.87
CA SER A 142 8.66 -7.99 -18.95
C SER A 142 8.36 -6.56 -18.48
N LYS A 143 8.23 -6.31 -17.18
CA LYS A 143 7.87 -4.99 -16.60
C LYS A 143 9.04 -4.30 -15.88
N ILE A 144 10.24 -4.88 -15.95
CA ILE A 144 11.44 -4.35 -15.32
C ILE A 144 11.94 -3.10 -16.06
N ASP A 145 11.87 -3.08 -17.39
CA ASP A 145 12.34 -1.96 -18.21
C ASP A 145 11.48 -0.70 -18.02
N ASP A 146 10.16 -0.85 -17.93
CA ASP A 146 9.22 0.24 -17.60
C ASP A 146 9.48 0.86 -16.22
N TRP A 147 9.88 0.03 -15.24
CA TRP A 147 10.21 0.48 -13.89
C TRP A 147 11.53 1.26 -13.85
N LEU A 148 12.51 0.82 -14.63
CA LEU A 148 13.80 1.49 -14.78
C LEU A 148 13.64 2.83 -15.54
N GLU A 149 12.77 2.90 -16.54
CA GLU A 149 12.48 4.14 -17.27
C GLU A 149 11.79 5.19 -16.39
N ILE A 150 10.82 4.77 -15.55
CA ILE A 150 10.16 5.66 -14.58
C ILE A 150 11.14 6.15 -13.51
N TYR A 151 12.02 5.28 -13.01
CA TYR A 151 13.03 5.64 -12.02
C TYR A 151 14.07 6.63 -12.58
N ASN A 152 14.56 6.40 -13.80
CA ASN A 152 15.54 7.28 -14.45
C ASN A 152 14.94 8.64 -14.85
N ASN A 153 13.68 8.69 -15.31
CA ASN A 153 12.98 9.95 -15.60
C ASN A 153 12.68 10.78 -14.33
N TYR A 154 12.56 10.15 -13.16
CA TYR A 154 12.37 10.88 -11.89
C TYR A 154 13.68 11.49 -11.35
N LYS A 155 14.83 10.92 -11.73
CA LYS A 155 16.17 11.38 -11.31
C LYS A 155 16.68 12.55 -12.18
N LEU A 156 16.32 12.60 -13.46
CA LEU A 156 16.72 13.66 -14.39
C LEU A 156 15.90 14.95 -14.26
N ASN A 157 14.63 14.85 -13.85
CA ASN A 157 13.73 16.02 -13.70
C ASN A 157 13.78 16.70 -12.32
N ASN A 158 14.75 16.33 -11.47
CA ASN A 158 14.94 16.89 -10.12
C ASN A 158 16.39 17.36 -9.86
N ILE A 159 17.15 17.63 -10.92
CA ILE A 159 18.40 18.41 -10.85
C ILE A 159 18.12 19.72 -11.59
N TYR A 160 17.67 20.72 -10.84
CA TYR A 160 17.82 22.18 -10.93
C TYR A 160 16.74 22.82 -10.06
#